data_AF-A0A9D5DND3-F1
#
_entry.id   AF-A0A9D5DND3-F1
#
_cell.length_a   1.000
_cell.length_b   1.000
_cell.length_c   1.000
_cell.angle_alpha   90.00
_cell.angle_beta   90.00
_cell.angle_gamma   90.00
#
_symmetry.space_group_name_H-M   'P 1'
#
loop_
_entity.id
_entity.type
_entity.pdbx_description
1 polymer ?
#
loop_
_entity_poly.entity_id
_entity_poly.type
_entity_poly.pdbx_seq_one_letter_code
_entity_poly.pdbx_strand_id
1 'polypeptide(L)'
;MIETLRKILWETTYLNPVTPNELFSLKNDEGYLDVLKKTTMRGFEIVVNFYDDDDFVTTYYTFDEDEKVQLIQMDEFGEITVIFDRQQQIKHVLRKINECKVSS
;
A
#
# COMPACT_ATOMS: atom_id res chain seq x y z
N MET A 1 -22.22 -9.27 -10.18
CA MET A 1 -21.42 -9.63 -8.98
C MET A 1 -20.04 -10.17 -9.36
N ILE A 2 -19.94 -11.27 -10.12
CA ILE A 2 -18.63 -11.86 -10.49
C ILE A 2 -17.77 -10.94 -11.37
N GLU A 3 -18.37 -10.20 -12.30
CA GLU A 3 -17.65 -9.20 -13.14
C GLU A 3 -17.04 -8.07 -12.30
N THR A 4 -17.74 -7.62 -11.26
CA THR A 4 -17.22 -6.63 -10.32
C THR A 4 -16.00 -7.15 -9.56
N LEU A 5 -16.04 -8.42 -9.11
CA LEU A 5 -14.90 -9.04 -8.44
C LEU A 5 -13.71 -9.23 -9.38
N ARG A 6 -13.95 -9.59 -10.65
CA ARG A 6 -12.90 -9.67 -11.68
C ARG A 6 -12.24 -8.32 -11.94
N LYS A 7 -13.05 -7.25 -12.01
CA LYS A 7 -12.55 -5.88 -12.15
C LYS A 7 -11.67 -5.50 -10.96
N ILE A 8 -12.12 -5.71 -9.72
CA ILE A 8 -11.33 -5.43 -8.51
C ILE A 8 -10.02 -6.22 -8.53
N LEU A 9 -10.04 -7.50 -8.89
CA LEU A 9 -8.82 -8.31 -8.98
C LEU A 9 -7.83 -7.73 -9.99
N TRP A 10 -8.31 -7.32 -11.16
CA TRP A 10 -7.48 -6.68 -12.18
C TRP A 10 -6.89 -5.36 -11.66
N GLU A 11 -7.71 -4.52 -11.02
CA GLU A 11 -7.27 -3.24 -10.46
C GLU A 11 -6.19 -3.43 -9.39
N THR A 12 -6.41 -4.31 -8.40
CA THR A 12 -5.42 -4.59 -7.35
C THR A 12 -4.12 -5.20 -7.88
N THR A 13 -4.19 -5.95 -8.98
CA THR A 13 -3.02 -6.62 -9.57
C THR A 13 -2.18 -5.65 -10.40
N TYR A 14 -2.82 -4.77 -11.17
CA TYR A 14 -2.13 -3.98 -12.20
C TYR A 14 -1.99 -2.50 -11.84
N LEU A 15 -2.95 -1.92 -11.12
CA LEU A 15 -2.90 -0.52 -10.71
C LEU A 15 -1.98 -0.38 -9.49
N ASN A 16 -1.25 0.73 -9.47
CA ASN A 16 -0.39 1.10 -8.34
C ASN A 16 -1.10 2.22 -7.57
N PRO A 17 -1.44 2.04 -6.29
CA PRO A 17 -2.16 3.07 -5.53
C PRO A 17 -1.31 4.33 -5.31
N VAL A 18 0.02 4.16 -5.25
CA VAL A 18 0.99 5.24 -5.17
C VAL A 18 2.30 4.78 -5.80
N THR A 19 3.06 5.71 -6.37
CA THR A 19 4.37 5.48 -6.97
C THR A 19 5.48 6.06 -6.09
N PRO A 20 6.72 5.55 -6.21
CA PRO A 20 7.86 6.11 -5.47
C PRO A 20 8.06 7.61 -5.68
N ASN A 21 7.87 8.08 -6.91
CA ASN A 21 8.07 9.50 -7.26
C ASN A 21 7.04 10.41 -6.57
N GLU A 22 5.78 9.97 -6.47
CA GLU A 22 4.75 10.70 -5.72
C GLU A 22 5.12 10.82 -4.24
N LEU A 23 5.70 9.79 -3.64
CA LEU A 23 6.17 9.87 -2.25
C LEU A 23 7.37 10.81 -2.11
N PHE A 24 8.33 10.78 -3.03
CA PHE A 24 9.48 11.71 -2.96
C PHE A 24 9.09 13.17 -3.16
N SER A 25 8.02 13.47 -3.90
CA SER A 25 7.53 14.84 -4.02
C SER A 25 7.03 15.43 -2.69
N LEU A 26 6.57 14.59 -1.75
CA LEU A 26 6.08 15.01 -0.44
C LEU A 26 7.15 15.70 0.41
N LYS A 27 8.44 15.51 0.11
CA LYS A 27 9.53 16.25 0.78
C LYS A 27 9.40 17.77 0.67
N ASN A 28 8.65 18.26 -0.32
CA ASN A 28 8.46 19.69 -0.54
C ASN A 28 7.17 20.22 0.10
N ASP A 29 6.34 19.34 0.66
CA ASP A 29 5.04 19.68 1.21
C ASP A 29 5.18 20.09 2.69
N GLU A 30 4.41 21.08 3.10
CA GLU A 30 4.36 21.53 4.49
C GLU A 30 3.79 20.41 5.38
N GLY A 31 4.45 20.13 6.52
CA GLY A 31 4.08 19.04 7.44
C GLY A 31 4.87 17.74 7.25
N TYR A 32 5.53 17.55 6.11
CA TYR A 32 6.41 16.38 5.89
C TYR A 32 7.84 16.67 6.35
N LEU A 33 8.41 15.74 7.11
CA LEU A 33 9.73 15.88 7.74
C LEU A 33 10.82 15.22 6.91
N ASP A 34 10.58 13.98 6.46
CA ASP A 34 11.51 13.27 5.59
C ASP A 34 10.83 12.14 4.83
N VAL A 35 11.45 11.76 3.72
CA VAL A 35 11.11 10.60 2.90
C VAL A 35 12.39 9.81 2.62
N LEU A 36 12.56 8.67 3.30
CA LEU A 36 13.76 7.85 3.25
C LEU A 36 13.53 6.61 2.40
N LYS A 37 14.50 6.26 1.54
CA LYS A 37 14.47 5.00 0.78
C LYS A 37 15.44 4.00 1.39
N LYS A 38 14.96 2.78 1.61
CA LYS A 38 15.73 1.63 2.10
C LYS A 38 15.59 0.46 1.14
N THR A 39 16.68 0.03 0.52
CA THR A 39 16.68 -1.15 -0.34
C THR A 39 16.53 -2.43 0.49
N THR A 40 15.77 -3.39 -0.03
CA THR A 40 15.58 -4.72 0.56
C THR A 40 15.96 -5.81 -0.44
N MET A 41 15.93 -7.09 -0.04
CA MET A 41 16.24 -8.20 -0.95
C MET A 41 15.23 -8.39 -2.08
N ARG A 42 14.02 -7.82 -1.99
CA ARG A 42 12.91 -8.07 -2.93
C ARG A 42 12.29 -6.79 -3.49
N GLY A 43 13.03 -5.69 -3.44
CA GLY A 43 12.55 -4.36 -3.78
C GLY A 43 13.08 -3.32 -2.80
N PHE A 44 12.21 -2.43 -2.32
CA PHE A 44 12.61 -1.36 -1.41
C PHE A 44 11.44 -0.87 -0.57
N GLU A 45 11.77 -0.17 0.49
CA GLU A 45 10.83 0.51 1.37
C GLU A 45 11.06 2.01 1.28
N ILE A 46 9.97 2.78 1.26
CA ILE A 46 9.99 4.22 1.46
C ILE A 46 9.33 4.52 2.79
N VAL A 47 10.05 5.22 3.66
CA VAL A 47 9.56 5.67 4.97
C VAL A 47 9.26 7.15 4.88
N VAL A 48 8.02 7.54 5.15
CA VAL A 48 7.54 8.91 5.14
C VAL A 48 7.23 9.33 6.56
N ASN A 49 7.91 10.35 7.06
CA ASN A 49 7.68 10.93 8.39
C ASN A 49 6.99 12.29 8.24
N PHE A 50 5.93 12.54 8.97
CA PHE A 50 5.17 13.79 8.91
C PHE A 50 4.45 14.05 10.24
N TYR A 51 3.94 15.27 10.41
CA TYR A 51 3.01 15.61 11.49
C TYR A 51 1.57 15.59 10.99
N ASP A 52 0.68 14.95 11.74
CA ASP A 52 -0.78 15.02 11.57
C ASP A 52 -1.38 15.54 12.89
N ASP A 53 -2.05 16.70 12.87
CA ASP A 53 -2.60 17.35 14.07
C ASP A 53 -1.63 17.40 15.28
N ASP A 54 -0.37 17.81 15.04
CA ASP A 54 0.75 17.86 16.01
C ASP A 54 1.33 16.49 16.46
N ASP A 55 0.79 15.38 15.98
CA ASP A 55 1.26 14.04 16.27
C ASP A 55 2.24 13.53 15.20
N PHE A 56 3.33 12.91 15.64
CA PHE A 56 4.34 12.36 14.74
C PHE A 56 3.87 11.02 14.16
N VAL A 57 3.76 10.96 12.84
CA VAL A 57 3.31 9.79 12.10
C VAL A 57 4.43 9.28 11.20
N THR A 58 4.60 7.96 11.17
CA THR A 58 5.52 7.28 10.24
C THR A 58 4.77 6.31 9.36
N THR A 59 4.83 6.49 8.05
CA THR A 59 4.23 5.58 7.08
C THR A 59 5.29 4.84 6.27
N TYR A 60 5.20 3.52 6.24
CA TYR A 60 6.09 2.60 5.54
C TYR A 60 5.41 2.09 4.28
N TYR A 61 6.01 2.36 3.12
CA TYR A 61 5.56 1.90 1.82
C TYR A 61 6.55 0.86 1.29
N THR A 62 6.15 -0.41 1.26
CA THR A 62 6.96 -1.48 0.68
C THR A 62 6.62 -1.68 -0.79
N PHE A 63 7.64 -1.61 -1.64
CA PHE A 63 7.57 -1.83 -3.07
C PHE A 63 8.35 -3.09 -3.46
N ASP A 64 7.88 -3.77 -4.49
CA ASP A 64 8.66 -4.82 -5.15
C ASP A 64 9.70 -4.24 -6.14
N GLU A 65 10.41 -5.13 -6.85
CA GLU A 65 11.42 -4.78 -7.84
C GLU A 65 10.85 -4.00 -9.04
N ASP A 66 9.55 -4.15 -9.32
CA ASP A 66 8.83 -3.46 -10.39
C ASP A 66 8.19 -2.14 -9.93
N GLU A 67 8.63 -1.62 -8.77
CA GLU A 67 8.13 -0.40 -8.13
C GLU A 67 6.62 -0.44 -7.83
N LYS A 68 6.06 -1.63 -7.63
CA LYS A 68 4.66 -1.78 -7.26
C LYS A 68 4.49 -1.95 -5.75
N VAL A 69 3.58 -1.17 -5.18
CA VAL A 69 3.26 -1.21 -3.75
C VAL A 69 2.70 -2.57 -3.38
N GLN A 70 3.34 -3.22 -2.41
CA GLN A 70 2.88 -4.48 -1.83
C GLN A 70 2.20 -4.27 -0.47
N LEU A 71 2.72 -3.35 0.33
CA LEU A 71 2.28 -3.11 1.71
C LEU A 71 2.41 -1.62 2.05
N ILE A 72 1.41 -1.09 2.75
CA ILE A 72 1.45 0.23 3.39
C ILE A 72 1.08 0.04 4.85
N GLN A 73 1.98 0.46 5.74
CA GLN A 73 1.79 0.45 7.18
C GLN A 73 1.96 1.86 7.72
N MET A 74 1.21 2.20 8.75
CA MET A 74 1.27 3.49 9.41
C MET A 74 1.45 3.24 10.89
N ASP A 75 2.49 3.84 11.47
CA ASP A 75 2.76 3.86 12.89
C ASP A 75 2.30 5.22 13.44
N GLU A 76 1.21 5.17 14.20
CA GLU A 76 0.64 6.27 14.93
C GLU A 76 0.58 5.88 16.40
N PHE A 77 1.11 6.74 17.29
CA PHE A 77 1.09 6.51 18.74
C PHE A 77 1.77 5.21 19.21
N GLY A 78 2.67 4.64 18.40
CA GLY A 78 3.32 3.36 18.68
C GLY A 78 2.48 2.14 18.31
N GLU A 79 1.36 2.35 17.61
CA GLU A 79 0.52 1.29 17.04
C GLU A 79 0.65 1.25 15.52
N ILE A 80 1.04 0.08 15.01
CA ILE A 80 1.18 -0.13 13.57
C ILE A 80 -0.14 -0.65 12.99
N THR A 81 -0.73 0.14 12.09
CA THR A 81 -1.92 -0.22 11.32
C THR A 81 -1.56 -0.53 9.87
N VAL A 82 -2.16 -1.59 9.30
CA VAL A 82 -2.02 -1.92 7.88
C VAL A 82 -3.10 -1.20 7.08
N ILE A 83 -2.69 -0.22 6.27
CA ILE A 83 -3.60 0.53 5.39
C ILE A 83 -3.88 -0.25 4.11
N PHE A 84 -2.86 -0.92 3.58
CA PHE A 84 -2.95 -1.64 2.31
C PHE A 84 -2.05 -2.87 2.33
N ASP A 85 -2.60 -4.04 2.03
CA ASP A 85 -1.85 -5.27 1.76
C ASP A 85 -2.38 -5.87 0.45
N ARG A 86 -1.56 -5.79 -0.61
CA ARG A 86 -1.93 -6.27 -1.93
C ARG A 86 -2.24 -7.77 -1.94
N GLN A 87 -1.43 -8.57 -1.26
CA GLN A 87 -1.57 -10.02 -1.26
C GLN A 87 -2.82 -10.44 -0.50
N GLN A 88 -3.14 -9.77 0.60
CA GLN A 88 -4.37 -9.99 1.35
C GLN A 88 -5.60 -9.61 0.51
N GLN A 89 -5.58 -8.47 -0.19
CA GLN A 89 -6.66 -8.05 -1.08
C GLN A 89 -6.90 -9.05 -2.21
N ILE A 90 -5.83 -9.48 -2.90
CA ILE A 90 -5.91 -10.50 -3.97
C ILE A 90 -6.52 -11.79 -3.43
N LYS A 91 -6.02 -12.30 -2.28
CA LYS A 91 -6.55 -13.53 -1.65
C LYS A 91 -8.03 -13.39 -1.31
N HIS A 92 -8.44 -12.26 -0.75
CA HIS A 92 -9.84 -12.00 -0.37
C HIS A 92 -10.76 -11.98 -1.59
N VAL A 93 -10.35 -11.32 -2.68
CA VAL A 93 -11.13 -11.25 -3.92
C VAL A 93 -11.23 -12.63 -4.58
N LEU A 94 -10.14 -13.39 -4.65
CA LEU A 94 -10.13 -14.75 -5.18
C LEU A 94 -11.05 -15.69 -4.37
N ARG A 95 -11.05 -15.59 -3.04
CA ARG A 95 -11.97 -16.35 -2.18
C ARG A 95 -13.42 -16.05 -2.54
N LYS A 96 -13.80 -14.77 -2.65
CA LYS A 96 -15.16 -14.37 -3.04
C LYS A 96 -15.56 -14.88 -4.42
N ILE A 97 -14.63 -14.87 -5.39
CA ILE A 97 -14.88 -15.43 -6.73
C ILE A 97 -15.18 -16.93 -6.64
N ASN A 98 -14.42 -17.68 -5.84
CA ASN A 98 -14.63 -19.11 -5.66
C ASN A 98 -15.98 -19.41 -4.98
N GLU A 99 -16.34 -18.66 -3.94
CA GLU A 99 -17.65 -18.77 -3.27
C GLU A 99 -18.82 -18.52 -4.24
N CYS A 100 -18.68 -17.55 -5.15
CA CYS A 100 -19.69 -17.29 -6.18
C CYS A 100 -19.83 -18.48 -7.16
N LYS A 101 -18.72 -19.11 -7.56
CA LYS A 101 -18.72 -20.24 -8.49
C LYS A 101 -19.33 -21.52 -7.90
N VAL A 102 -19.17 -21.74 -6.59
CA VAL A 102 -19.74 -22.91 -5.90
C VAL A 102 -21.25 -22.77 -5.67
N SER A 103 -21.74 -21.52 -5.64
CA SER A 103 -23.16 -21.20 -5.41
C SER A 103 -23.97 -21.03 -6.71
N SER A 104 -23.35 -21.27 -7.88
CA SER A 104 -23.96 -21.14 -9.22
C SER A 104 -24.18 -22.52 -9.83
#